data_AF-A0A942ZMJ4-F1
#
_entry.id   AF-A0A942ZMJ4-F1
#
_cell.length_a   1.000
_cell.length_b   1.000
_cell.length_c   1.000
_cell.angle_alpha   90.00
_cell.angle_beta   90.00
_cell.angle_gamma   90.00
#
_symmetry.space_group_name_H-M   'P 1'
#
loop_
_entity.id
_entity.type
_entity.pdbx_description
1 polymer ?
#
loop_
_entity_poly.entity_id
_entity_poly.type
_entity_poly.pdbx_seq_one_letter_code
_entity_poly.pdbx_strand_id
1 'polypeptide(L)'
;MIPDFNDFYIAIGFTIGYGTPVSVEELITNIIENFDIEYDTEPVQTDQERTRVYECIIRHMLEIMAATKEIEISPDGKYVTMNKKGAKNIENQDDEICKRLRIIFRKNAHKRPAEE
;
A
#
# COMPACT_ATOMS: atom_id res chain seq x y z
N MET A 1 -19.11 0.23 -3.27
CA MET A 1 -18.05 1.26 -3.21
C MET A 1 -16.99 0.79 -4.19
N ILE A 2 -16.54 1.68 -5.07
CA ILE A 2 -15.47 1.40 -6.04
C ILE A 2 -14.14 1.70 -5.34
N PRO A 3 -13.10 0.87 -5.48
CA PRO A 3 -11.78 1.20 -4.95
C PRO A 3 -11.26 2.53 -5.52
N ASP A 4 -10.45 3.24 -4.74
CA ASP A 4 -9.88 4.53 -5.14
C ASP A 4 -8.43 4.70 -4.64
N PHE A 5 -7.81 5.83 -4.95
CA PHE A 5 -6.42 6.11 -4.58
C PHE A 5 -6.13 5.99 -3.06
N ASN A 6 -7.12 6.25 -2.21
CA ASN A 6 -6.98 6.11 -0.76
C ASN A 6 -6.80 4.64 -0.33
N ASP A 7 -7.13 3.66 -1.17
CA ASP A 7 -6.94 2.24 -0.87
C ASP A 7 -5.46 1.88 -0.77
N PHE A 8 -4.59 2.60 -1.47
CA PHE A 8 -3.15 2.42 -1.32
C PHE A 8 -2.69 2.87 0.07
N TYR A 9 -3.22 3.98 0.60
CA TYR A 9 -2.93 4.41 1.97
C TYR A 9 -3.38 3.35 2.99
N ILE A 10 -4.59 2.80 2.80
CA ILE A 10 -5.14 1.76 3.67
C ILE A 10 -4.32 0.46 3.59
N ALA A 11 -3.97 0.02 2.37
CA ALA A 11 -3.17 -1.18 2.15
C ALA A 11 -1.78 -1.04 2.79
N ILE A 12 -1.11 0.10 2.57
CA ILE A 12 0.19 0.39 3.20
C ILE A 12 0.07 0.41 4.72
N GLY A 13 -0.94 1.11 5.25
CA GLY A 13 -1.18 1.20 6.68
C GLY A 13 -1.40 -0.17 7.33
N PHE A 14 -2.22 -1.00 6.70
CA PHE A 14 -2.49 -2.37 7.15
C PHE A 14 -1.25 -3.27 7.08
N THR A 15 -0.46 -3.17 6.00
CA THR A 15 0.71 -4.05 5.81
C THR A 15 1.91 -3.67 6.69
N ILE A 16 2.16 -2.37 6.95
CA ILE A 16 3.29 -1.96 7.80
C ILE A 16 3.01 -2.29 9.28
N GLY A 17 1.80 -1.97 9.77
CA GLY A 17 1.47 -2.07 11.20
C GLY A 17 2.32 -1.15 12.08
N TYR A 18 2.04 -1.11 13.39
CA TYR A 18 2.76 -0.21 14.30
C TYR A 18 4.10 -0.78 14.78
N GLY A 19 5.16 0.03 14.67
CA GLY A 19 6.42 -0.14 15.42
C GLY A 19 7.40 -1.21 14.92
N THR A 20 7.02 -2.03 13.94
CA THR A 20 7.92 -3.02 13.33
C THR A 20 8.40 -2.52 11.96
N PRO A 21 9.72 -2.45 11.70
CA PRO A 21 10.23 -2.11 10.38
C PRO A 21 9.86 -3.19 9.35
N VAL A 22 9.38 -2.77 8.19
CA VAL A 22 9.01 -3.64 7.07
C VAL A 22 9.86 -3.30 5.85
N SER A 23 10.30 -4.31 5.11
CA SER A 23 11.02 -4.11 3.84
C SER A 23 10.09 -3.46 2.81
N VAL A 24 10.56 -2.41 2.15
CA VAL A 24 9.80 -1.71 1.11
C VAL A 24 9.47 -2.65 -0.06
N GLU A 25 10.38 -3.54 -0.44
CA GLU A 25 10.14 -4.53 -1.50
C GLU A 25 9.10 -5.58 -1.11
N GLU A 26 9.14 -6.06 0.14
CA GLU A 26 8.16 -7.01 0.65
C GLU A 26 6.79 -6.36 0.78
N LEU A 27 6.74 -5.09 1.23
CA LEU A 27 5.53 -4.28 1.29
C LEU A 27 4.89 -4.13 -0.10
N ILE A 28 5.66 -3.70 -1.10
CA ILE A 28 5.18 -3.53 -2.48
C ILE A 28 4.65 -4.87 -3.01
N THR A 29 5.41 -5.95 -2.84
CA THR A 29 5.00 -7.28 -3.28
C THR A 29 3.70 -7.72 -2.61
N ASN A 30 3.60 -7.58 -1.29
CA ASN A 30 2.41 -7.97 -0.54
C ASN A 30 1.17 -7.20 -1.03
N ILE A 31 1.29 -5.88 -1.23
CA ILE A 31 0.18 -5.06 -1.72
C ILE A 31 -0.24 -5.50 -3.12
N ILE A 32 0.70 -5.64 -4.06
CA ILE A 32 0.41 -6.03 -5.45
C ILE A 32 -0.26 -7.41 -5.54
N GLU A 33 0.13 -8.35 -4.67
CA GLU A 33 -0.37 -9.73 -4.72
C GLU A 33 -1.66 -9.95 -3.92
N ASN A 34 -1.92 -9.15 -2.89
CA ASN A 34 -3.03 -9.39 -1.95
C ASN A 34 -4.11 -8.31 -1.93
N PHE A 35 -3.96 -7.25 -2.73
CA PHE A 35 -4.93 -6.18 -2.81
C PHE A 35 -5.38 -5.96 -4.27
N ASP A 36 -6.69 -6.05 -4.46
CA ASP A 36 -7.41 -5.82 -5.71
C ASP A 36 -7.96 -4.38 -5.73
N ILE A 37 -7.03 -3.43 -5.90
CA ILE A 37 -7.32 -2.00 -5.91
C ILE A 37 -7.51 -1.57 -7.36
N GLU A 38 -8.71 -1.72 -7.92
CA GLU A 38 -9.07 -1.21 -9.24
C GLU A 38 -9.69 0.18 -9.11
N TYR A 39 -9.11 1.19 -9.75
CA TYR A 39 -9.70 2.53 -9.84
C TYR A 39 -9.80 2.93 -11.32
N ASP A 40 -10.78 3.78 -11.68
CA ASP A 40 -11.10 4.16 -13.07
C ASP A 40 -9.91 4.86 -13.76
N THR A 41 -8.97 4.07 -14.26
CA THR A 41 -7.91 4.47 -15.19
C THR A 41 -8.15 3.80 -16.53
N GLU A 42 -7.59 4.38 -17.60
CA GLU A 42 -7.52 3.68 -18.88
C GLU A 42 -6.99 2.25 -18.65
N PRO A 43 -7.55 1.24 -19.32
CA PRO A 43 -7.26 -0.16 -19.02
C PRO A 43 -5.75 -0.37 -19.08
N VAL A 44 -5.15 -0.61 -17.92
CA VAL A 44 -3.78 -1.10 -17.85
C VAL A 44 -3.78 -2.43 -18.57
N GLN A 45 -3.10 -2.50 -19.71
CA GLN A 45 -3.34 -3.56 -20.69
C GLN A 45 -2.66 -4.88 -20.29
N THR A 46 -1.67 -4.81 -19.41
CA THR A 46 -0.89 -5.96 -18.97
C THR A 46 -0.60 -5.96 -17.46
N ASP A 47 -0.39 -7.15 -16.88
CA ASP A 47 0.01 -7.31 -15.47
C ASP A 47 1.35 -6.62 -15.16
N GLN A 48 2.25 -6.51 -16.15
CA GLN A 48 3.53 -5.85 -16.00
C GLN A 48 3.38 -4.33 -15.90
N GLU A 49 2.53 -3.73 -16.73
CA GLU A 49 2.19 -2.31 -16.62
C GLU A 49 1.49 -2.01 -15.29
N ARG A 50 0.58 -2.90 -14.85
CA ARG A 50 -0.12 -2.75 -13.56
C ARG A 50 0.86 -2.74 -12.40
N THR A 51 1.80 -3.68 -12.42
CA THR A 51 2.87 -3.78 -11.43
C THR A 51 3.69 -2.49 -11.36
N ARG A 52 4.14 -1.96 -12.51
CA ARG A 52 4.93 -0.72 -12.57
C ARG A 52 4.17 0.49 -12.05
N VAL A 53 2.90 0.64 -12.45
CA VAL A 53 2.05 1.75 -12.00
C VAL A 53 1.81 1.66 -10.48
N TYR A 54 1.48 0.47 -9.97
CA TYR A 54 1.16 0.29 -8.55
C TYR A 54 2.40 0.49 -7.70
N GLU A 55 3.56 -0.02 -8.14
CA GLU A 55 4.82 0.24 -7.47
C GLU A 55 5.12 1.74 -7.38
N CYS A 56 4.93 2.49 -8.46
CA CYS A 56 5.11 3.94 -8.47
C CYS A 56 4.17 4.63 -7.45
N ILE A 57 2.90 4.23 -7.42
CA ILE A 57 1.91 4.79 -6.49
C ILE A 57 2.26 4.46 -5.04
N ILE A 58 2.61 3.21 -4.74
CA ILE A 58 2.96 2.77 -3.38
C ILE A 58 4.17 3.56 -2.89
N ARG A 59 5.22 3.69 -3.72
CA ARG A 59 6.41 4.48 -3.37
C ARG A 59 6.07 5.95 -3.12
N HIS A 60 5.26 6.56 -3.98
CA HIS A 60 4.87 7.94 -3.79
C HIS A 60 3.99 8.14 -2.54
N MET A 61 3.11 7.20 -2.24
CA MET A 61 2.31 7.24 -1.02
C MET A 61 3.18 7.12 0.24
N LEU A 62 4.23 6.29 0.21
CA LEU A 62 5.23 6.24 1.29
C LEU A 62 5.92 7.60 1.47
N GLU A 63 6.31 8.28 0.40
CA GLU A 63 6.88 9.63 0.49
C GLU A 63 5.91 10.63 1.13
N ILE A 64 4.63 10.59 0.73
CA ILE A 64 3.58 11.44 1.32
C ILE A 64 3.43 11.16 2.81
N MET A 65 3.30 9.88 3.20
CA MET A 65 3.17 9.48 4.60
C MET A 65 4.42 9.85 5.43
N ALA A 66 5.61 9.80 4.84
CA ALA A 66 6.83 10.25 5.50
C ALA A 66 6.83 11.78 5.67
N ALA A 67 6.42 12.53 4.65
CA ALA A 67 6.28 13.99 4.71
C ALA A 67 5.23 14.43 5.74
N THR A 68 4.12 13.69 5.89
CA THR A 68 3.12 13.93 6.93
C THR A 68 3.55 13.41 8.31
N LYS A 69 4.74 12.81 8.43
CA LYS A 69 5.31 12.25 9.67
C LYS A 69 4.46 11.13 10.27
N GLU A 70 3.90 10.28 9.44
CA GLU A 70 3.15 9.08 9.86
C GLU A 70 4.01 7.82 9.85
N ILE A 71 5.03 7.82 9.00
CA ILE A 71 6.04 6.77 8.90
C ILE A 71 7.45 7.38 8.89
N GLU A 72 8.43 6.53 9.11
CA GLU A 72 9.85 6.82 8.95
C GLU A 72 10.44 5.84 7.93
N ILE A 73 11.12 6.37 6.92
CA ILE A 73 11.84 5.59 5.91
C ILE A 73 13.32 5.55 6.34
N SER A 74 13.95 4.38 6.28
CA SER A 74 15.36 4.22 6.61
C SER A 74 16.25 5.04 5.67
N PRO A 75 17.48 5.43 6.11
CA PRO A 75 18.37 6.22 5.26
C PRO A 75 18.75 5.57 3.93
N ASP A 76 18.74 4.24 3.87
CA ASP A 76 18.99 3.47 2.65
C ASP A 76 17.73 3.21 1.81
N GLY A 77 16.56 3.70 2.27
CA GLY A 77 15.27 3.55 1.59
C GLY A 77 14.69 2.14 1.61
N LYS A 78 15.33 1.17 2.29
CA LYS A 78 14.95 -0.24 2.23
C LYS A 78 13.86 -0.63 3.22
N TYR A 79 13.73 0.12 4.31
CA TYR A 79 12.80 -0.19 5.38
C TYR A 79 11.89 1.00 5.68
N VAL A 80 10.69 0.68 6.11
CA VAL A 80 9.70 1.64 6.56
C VAL A 80 9.15 1.22 7.92
N THR A 81 8.99 2.18 8.84
CA THR A 81 8.39 1.93 10.15
C THR A 81 7.25 2.92 10.38
N MET A 82 6.08 2.43 10.80
CA MET A 82 4.98 3.31 11.19
C MET A 82 5.20 3.83 12.61
N ASN A 83 5.01 5.13 12.79
CA ASN A 83 5.11 5.75 14.11
C ASN A 83 3.73 5.86 14.78
N LYS A 84 3.71 6.41 16.00
CA LYS A 84 2.49 6.52 16.80
C LYS A 84 1.41 7.40 16.15
N LYS A 85 1.81 8.41 15.38
CA LYS A 85 0.88 9.29 14.67
C LYS A 85 0.19 8.51 13.54
N GLY A 86 0.96 7.78 12.73
CA GLY A 86 0.41 6.93 11.65
C GLY A 86 -0.54 5.88 12.20
N ALA A 87 -0.14 5.16 13.26
CA ALA A 87 -0.99 4.15 13.88
C ALA A 87 -2.32 4.74 14.37
N LYS A 88 -2.28 5.89 15.04
CA LYS A 88 -3.48 6.58 15.52
C LYS A 88 -4.38 7.04 14.37
N ASN A 89 -3.81 7.46 13.23
CA ASN A 89 -4.61 7.86 12.06
C ASN A 89 -5.38 6.67 11.48
N ILE A 90 -4.72 5.51 11.35
CA ILE A 90 -5.37 4.25 10.94
C ILE A 90 -6.45 3.86 11.96
N GLU A 91 -6.16 3.86 13.25
CA GLU A 91 -7.12 3.54 14.32
C GLU A 91 -8.36 4.46 14.31
N ASN A 92 -8.18 5.76 14.06
CA ASN A 92 -9.30 6.71 14.01
C ASN A 92 -10.24 6.46 12.81
N GLN A 93 -9.78 5.70 11.81
CA GLN A 93 -10.53 5.37 10.60
C GLN A 93 -10.87 3.87 10.54
N ASP A 94 -10.74 3.14 11.66
CA ASP A 94 -10.81 1.66 11.70
C ASP A 94 -12.10 1.10 11.08
N ASP A 95 -13.26 1.71 11.36
CA ASP A 95 -14.54 1.29 10.79
C ASP A 95 -14.61 1.44 9.26
N GLU A 96 -14.01 2.50 8.72
CA GLU A 96 -13.95 2.76 7.28
C GLU A 96 -12.93 1.83 6.61
N ILE A 97 -11.75 1.72 7.21
CA ILE A 97 -10.68 0.81 6.79
C ILE A 97 -11.18 -0.63 6.76
N CYS A 98 -11.89 -1.09 7.79
CA CYS A 98 -12.46 -2.44 7.83
C CYS A 98 -13.46 -2.68 6.69
N LYS A 99 -14.28 -1.69 6.34
CA LYS A 99 -15.22 -1.79 5.21
C LYS A 99 -14.48 -1.85 3.87
N ARG A 100 -13.45 -1.01 3.72
CA ARG A 100 -12.59 -0.94 2.52
C ARG A 100 -11.81 -2.22 2.31
N LEU A 101 -11.15 -2.73 3.36
CA LEU A 101 -10.40 -3.99 3.35
C LEU A 101 -11.27 -5.17 2.92
N ARG A 102 -12.55 -5.24 3.30
CA ARG A 102 -13.47 -6.29 2.81
C ARG A 102 -13.70 -6.28 1.30
N ILE A 103 -13.45 -5.15 0.65
CA ILE A 103 -13.64 -4.97 -0.79
C ILE A 103 -12.32 -5.25 -1.52
N ILE A 104 -11.23 -4.64 -1.05
CA ILE A 104 -9.93 -4.65 -1.74
C ILE A 104 -9.03 -5.81 -1.35
N PHE A 105 -9.14 -6.36 -0.13
CA PHE A 105 -8.23 -7.42 0.30
C PHE A 105 -8.65 -8.75 -0.32
N ARG A 106 -7.84 -9.24 -1.25
CA ARG A 106 -8.03 -10.52 -1.95
C ARG A 106 -6.70 -11.23 -2.01
N LYS A 107 -6.55 -12.24 -1.15
CA LYS A 107 -5.33 -13.04 -1.09
C LYS A 107 -5.01 -13.65 -2.46
N ASN A 108 -3.78 -13.48 -2.93
CA ASN A 108 -3.32 -13.93 -4.25
C ASN A 108 -4.20 -13.43 -5.41
N ALA A 109 -4.71 -12.19 -5.33
CA ALA A 109 -5.47 -11.55 -6.42
C ALA A 109 -4.66 -11.52 -7.71
N HIS A 110 -3.35 -11.26 -7.58
CA HIS A 110 -2.43 -11.19 -8.70
C HIS A 110 -1.09 -11.81 -8.33
N LYS A 111 -0.28 -12.08 -9.35
CA LYS A 111 1.11 -12.49 -9.20
C LYS A 111 2.00 -11.34 -9.64
N ARG A 112 2.93 -10.88 -8.80
CA ARG A 112 3.93 -9.89 -9.24
C ARG A 112 4.83 -10.57 -10.27
N PRO A 113 4.90 -10.08 -11.53
CA PRO A 113 5.85 -10.62 -12.50
C PRO A 113 7.28 -10.40 -12.01
N ALA A 114 8.19 -11.33 -12.33
CA ALA A 114 9.61 -11.08 -12.10
C ALA A 114 10.07 -9.93 -13.00
N GLU A 115 10.97 -9.08 -12.50
CA GLU A 115 11.66 -8.11 -13.34
C GLU A 115 12.52 -8.87 -14.36
N GLU A 116 12.32 -8.61 -15.66
CA GLU A 116 13.14 -9.14 -16.77
C GLU A 116 14.50 -8.44 -16.87
#